data_AF-A0A950FFY4-F1
#
_entry.id   AF-A0A950FFY4-F1
#
_cell.length_a   1.000
_cell.length_b   1.000
_cell.length_c   1.000
_cell.angle_alpha   90.00
_cell.angle_beta   90.00
_cell.angle_gamma   90.00
#
_symmetry.space_group_name_H-M   'P 1'
#
loop_
_entity.id
_entity.type
_entity.pdbx_description
1 polymer ?
#
loop_
_entity_poly.entity_id
_entity_poly.type
_entity_poly.pdbx_seq_one_letter_code
_entity_poly.pdbx_strand_id
1 'polypeptide(L)'
;MNPIGCKELYFLLDADGAIVAFQEKEQSWAGALAFSSEERARNFLQVSHLEVAEIVAIDTKDHPNLRALITALKRRPIRYLLLDLDYQTGACQQIDFEGDGLGAIHERQFAAAHPHRV
;
A
#
# COMPACT_ATOMS: atom_id res chain seq x y z
N MET A 1 16.25 -10.33 -9.23
CA MET A 1 14.83 -10.67 -9.46
C MET A 1 14.00 -9.67 -8.68
N ASN A 2 12.92 -9.11 -9.24
CA ASN A 2 12.01 -8.29 -8.45
C ASN A 2 11.21 -9.24 -7.53
N PRO A 3 11.37 -9.18 -6.19
CA PRO A 3 10.68 -10.09 -5.28
C PRO A 3 9.15 -10.03 -5.39
N ILE A 4 8.60 -8.93 -5.93
CA ILE A 4 7.16 -8.62 -5.96
C ILE A 4 6.49 -9.12 -7.25
N GLY A 5 7.27 -9.47 -8.28
CA GLY A 5 6.73 -10.01 -9.53
C GLY A 5 5.99 -9.00 -10.43
N CYS A 6 5.77 -7.76 -10.02
CA CYS A 6 5.18 -6.70 -10.85
C CYS A 6 6.24 -5.75 -11.45
N LYS A 7 5.91 -5.02 -12.52
CA LYS A 7 6.83 -4.01 -13.09
C LYS A 7 6.76 -2.70 -12.32
N GLU A 8 5.56 -2.30 -11.94
CA GLU A 8 5.23 -1.04 -11.29
C GLU A 8 4.41 -1.29 -10.02
N LEU A 9 4.52 -0.38 -9.06
CA LEU A 9 3.65 -0.28 -7.91
C LEU A 9 2.79 0.98 -8.05
N TYR A 10 1.49 0.82 -7.85
CA TYR A 10 0.51 1.90 -7.96
C TYR A 10 0.08 2.32 -6.56
N PHE A 11 0.22 3.60 -6.25
CA PHE A 11 -0.16 4.20 -4.96
C PHE A 11 -1.32 5.16 -5.15
N LEU A 12 -2.20 5.21 -4.14
CA LEU A 12 -3.31 6.16 -4.10
C LEU A 12 -2.85 7.42 -3.35
N LEU A 13 -3.12 8.59 -3.92
CA LEU A 13 -2.87 9.88 -3.29
C LEU A 13 -4.18 10.56 -2.90
N ASP A 14 -4.25 11.07 -1.67
CA ASP A 14 -5.35 11.95 -1.25
C ASP A 14 -5.26 13.34 -1.90
N ALA A 15 -6.22 14.22 -1.59
CA ALA A 15 -6.28 15.58 -2.14
C ALA A 15 -5.06 16.45 -1.83
N ASP A 16 -4.31 16.13 -0.78
CA ASP A 16 -3.08 16.83 -0.39
C ASP A 16 -1.81 16.19 -1.00
N GLY A 17 -1.99 15.14 -1.81
CA GLY A 17 -0.90 14.39 -2.43
C GLY A 17 -0.21 13.41 -1.48
N ALA A 18 -0.83 13.05 -0.35
CA ALA A 18 -0.28 12.08 0.59
C ALA A 18 -0.72 10.66 0.24
N ILE A 19 0.17 9.69 0.44
CA ILE A 19 -0.11 8.27 0.19
C ILE A 19 -1.10 7.75 1.23
N VAL A 20 -2.16 7.11 0.73
CA VAL A 20 -3.16 6.44 1.56
C VAL A 20 -2.52 5.28 2.33
N ALA A 21 -2.76 5.25 3.64
CA ALA A 21 -2.30 4.19 4.53
C ALA A 21 -3.45 3.69 5.41
N PHE A 22 -3.40 2.40 5.75
CA PHE A 22 -4.38 1.75 6.60
C PHE A 22 -3.76 1.36 7.94
N GLN A 23 -4.45 1.72 9.03
CA GLN A 23 -4.10 1.33 10.38
C GLN A 23 -5.03 0.20 10.84
N GLU A 24 -4.45 -0.92 11.26
CA GLU A 24 -5.26 -1.98 11.89
C GLU A 24 -5.74 -1.54 13.27
N LYS A 25 -6.84 -2.16 13.70
CA LYS A 25 -7.37 -1.93 15.03
C LYS A 25 -6.30 -2.19 16.09
N GLU A 26 -6.22 -1.29 17.08
CA GLU A 26 -5.32 -1.40 18.24
C GLU A 26 -3.81 -1.34 17.91
N GLN A 27 -3.42 -1.17 16.65
CA GLN A 27 -2.01 -0.98 16.29
C GLN A 27 -1.61 0.49 16.38
N SER A 28 -0.37 0.77 16.80
CA SER A 28 0.20 2.13 16.80
C SER A 28 0.86 2.50 15.47
N TRP A 29 0.73 1.65 14.46
CA TRP A 29 1.36 1.78 13.14
C TRP A 29 0.41 1.39 12.01
N ALA A 30 0.72 1.88 10.81
CA ALA A 30 -0.04 1.68 9.58
C ALA A 30 0.78 0.95 8.51
N GLY A 31 0.08 0.42 7.51
CA GLY A 31 0.64 -0.04 6.25
C GLY A 31 0.27 0.92 5.12
N ALA A 32 1.23 1.28 4.27
CA ALA A 32 0.94 2.08 3.08
C ALA A 32 0.31 1.21 2.00
N LEU A 33 -0.75 1.70 1.37
CA LEU A 33 -1.48 0.93 0.37
C LEU A 33 -0.78 1.01 -0.99
N ALA A 34 -0.58 -0.15 -1.62
CA ALA A 34 0.00 -0.26 -2.95
C ALA A 34 -0.74 -1.33 -3.76
N PHE A 35 -0.67 -1.22 -5.09
CA PHE A 35 -1.29 -2.18 -6.01
C PHE A 35 -0.31 -2.63 -7.09
N SER A 36 -0.46 -3.88 -7.53
CA SER A 36 0.34 -4.46 -8.61
C SER A 36 -0.10 -4.01 -10.01
N SER A 37 -1.29 -3.42 -10.13
CA SER A 37 -1.81 -2.81 -11.35
C SER A 37 -2.74 -1.62 -11.08
N GLU A 38 -2.83 -0.70 -12.04
CA GLU A 38 -3.78 0.40 -11.98
C GLU A 38 -5.24 -0.09 -11.91
N GLU A 39 -5.55 -1.18 -12.61
CA GLU A 39 -6.88 -1.80 -12.60
C GLU A 39 -7.29 -2.23 -11.18
N ARG A 40 -6.39 -2.87 -10.43
CA ARG A 40 -6.65 -3.26 -9.04
C ARG A 40 -6.86 -2.05 -8.13
N ALA A 41 -6.05 -1.00 -8.31
CA ALA A 41 -6.22 0.26 -7.60
C ALA A 41 -7.60 0.89 -7.86
N ARG A 42 -8.04 0.92 -9.13
CA ARG A 42 -9.36 1.44 -9.52
C ARG A 42 -10.51 0.59 -8.96
N ASN A 43 -10.39 -0.73 -9.01
CA ASN A 43 -11.39 -1.63 -8.43
C ASN A 43 -11.51 -1.43 -6.92
N PHE A 44 -10.38 -1.27 -6.22
CA PHE A 44 -10.38 -0.94 -4.80
C PHE A 44 -11.11 0.37 -4.49
N LEU A 45 -10.90 1.42 -5.29
CA LEU A 45 -11.58 2.70 -5.12
C LEU A 45 -13.10 2.57 -5.29
N GLN A 46 -13.55 1.80 -6.29
CA GLN A 46 -14.98 1.58 -6.52
C GLN A 46 -15.69 0.93 -5.34
N VAL A 47 -15.04 -0.02 -4.66
CA VAL A 47 -15.63 -0.76 -3.54
C VAL A 47 -15.43 -0.07 -2.19
N SER A 48 -14.36 0.71 -2.02
CA SER A 48 -14.03 1.38 -0.75
C SER A 48 -14.70 2.74 -0.59
N HIS A 49 -15.15 3.34 -1.70
CA HIS A 49 -15.69 4.71 -1.74
C HIS A 49 -14.73 5.77 -1.17
N LEU A 50 -13.42 5.49 -1.18
CA LEU A 50 -12.42 6.47 -0.79
C LEU A 50 -12.35 7.61 -1.80
N GLU A 51 -12.28 8.84 -1.29
CA GLU A 51 -11.95 10.00 -2.10
C GLU A 51 -10.44 10.06 -2.30
N VAL A 52 -10.01 9.72 -3.52
CA VAL A 52 -8.61 9.74 -3.95
C VAL A 52 -8.48 10.70 -5.12
N ALA A 53 -7.46 11.55 -5.07
CA ALA A 53 -7.22 12.56 -6.09
C ALA A 53 -6.48 11.96 -7.28
N GLU A 54 -5.50 11.08 -7.05
CA GLU A 54 -4.64 10.55 -8.10
C GLU A 54 -4.15 9.12 -7.79
N ILE A 55 -3.90 8.35 -8.85
CA ILE A 55 -3.16 7.09 -8.80
C ILE A 55 -1.81 7.31 -9.46
N VAL A 56 -0.72 7.09 -8.71
CA VAL A 56 0.65 7.27 -9.21
C VAL A 56 1.36 5.93 -9.32
N ALA A 57 2.10 5.74 -10.41
CA ALA A 57 2.90 4.53 -10.65
C ALA A 57 4.38 4.79 -10.37
N ILE A 58 5.03 3.85 -9.69
CA ILE A 58 6.48 3.85 -9.46
C ILE A 58 7.05 2.55 -10.03
N ASP A 59 8.01 2.66 -10.94
CA ASP A 59 8.72 1.51 -11.49
C ASP A 59 9.53 0.83 -10.38
N THR A 60 9.35 -0.48 -10.21
CA THR A 60 10.03 -1.28 -9.19
C THR A 60 11.54 -1.39 -9.41
N LYS A 61 12.02 -1.09 -10.62
CA LYS A 61 13.45 -1.01 -10.97
C LYS A 61 14.03 0.38 -10.75
N ASP A 62 13.20 1.39 -10.50
CA ASP A 62 13.64 2.73 -10.11
C ASP A 62 14.02 2.76 -8.63
N HIS A 63 15.16 2.12 -8.33
CA HIS A 63 15.66 1.99 -6.96
C HIS A 63 15.83 3.33 -6.23
N PRO A 64 16.33 4.43 -6.86
CA PRO A 64 16.41 5.73 -6.20
C PRO A 64 15.06 6.26 -5.72
N ASN A 65 14.04 6.25 -6.59
CA ASN A 65 12.72 6.79 -6.24
C ASN A 65 12.00 5.90 -5.23
N LEU A 66 12.09 4.59 -5.39
CA LEU A 66 11.53 3.64 -4.43
C LEU A 66 12.17 3.78 -3.04
N ARG A 67 13.50 3.97 -3.00
CA ARG A 67 14.25 4.22 -1.76
C ARG A 67 13.82 5.53 -1.09
N ALA A 68 13.68 6.60 -1.87
CA ALA A 68 13.24 7.89 -1.37
C ALA A 68 11.82 7.79 -0.79
N LEU A 69 10.92 7.08 -1.47
CA LEU A 69 9.57 6.81 -1.00
C LEU A 69 9.58 6.05 0.33
N ILE A 70 10.28 4.91 0.42
CA ILE A 70 10.32 4.10 1.64
C ILE A 70 10.90 4.90 2.81
N THR A 71 11.94 5.69 2.55
CA THR A 71 12.50 6.62 3.54
C THR A 71 11.46 7.64 4.02
N ALA A 72 10.66 8.20 3.11
CA ALA A 72 9.60 9.14 3.46
C ALA A 72 8.47 8.48 4.26
N LEU A 73 8.04 7.27 3.88
CA LEU A 73 7.02 6.49 4.60
C LEU A 73 7.47 6.17 6.04
N LYS A 74 8.73 5.75 6.22
CA LYS A 74 9.30 5.41 7.54
C LYS A 74 9.46 6.61 8.49
N ARG A 75 9.35 7.85 8.01
CA ARG A 75 9.29 9.05 8.87
C ARG A 75 7.93 9.21 9.56
N ARG A 76 6.92 8.49 9.07
CA ARG A 76 5.59 8.35 9.66
C ARG A 76 5.54 6.98 10.38
N PRO A 77 4.51 6.68 11.18
CA PRO A 77 4.33 5.35 11.78
C PRO A 77 3.90 4.29 10.75
N ILE A 78 4.51 4.28 9.56
CA ILE A 78 4.26 3.30 8.49
C ILE A 78 5.39 2.27 8.51
N ARG A 79 5.04 0.98 8.52
CA ARG A 79 6.01 -0.11 8.74
C ARG A 79 6.19 -1.06 7.55
N TYR A 80 5.22 -1.12 6.66
CA TYR A 80 5.19 -2.04 5.52
C TYR A 80 4.28 -1.48 4.42
N LEU A 81 4.34 -2.10 3.24
CA LEU A 81 3.30 -1.96 2.22
C LEU A 81 2.22 -3.03 2.40
N LEU A 82 0.98 -2.66 2.10
CA LEU A 82 -0.15 -3.56 1.90
C LEU A 82 -0.39 -3.61 0.39
N LEU A 83 0.14 -4.64 -0.26
CA LEU A 83 -0.03 -4.88 -1.68
C LEU A 83 -1.36 -5.58 -1.95
N ASP A 84 -2.11 -5.04 -2.92
CA ASP A 84 -3.35 -5.62 -3.44
C ASP A 84 -4.36 -5.98 -2.33
N LEU A 85 -4.53 -5.07 -1.37
CA LEU A 85 -5.53 -5.22 -0.32
C LEU A 85 -6.92 -5.36 -0.92
N ASP A 86 -7.55 -6.51 -0.69
CA ASP A 86 -8.96 -6.72 -0.97
C ASP A 86 -9.78 -6.06 0.14
N TYR A 87 -10.56 -5.03 -0.22
CA TYR A 87 -11.31 -4.23 0.75
C TYR A 87 -12.40 -5.03 1.49
N GLN A 88 -12.98 -6.04 0.83
CA GLN A 88 -14.12 -6.78 1.37
C GLN A 88 -13.67 -7.88 2.34
N THR A 89 -12.63 -8.60 1.98
CA THR A 89 -12.12 -9.72 2.76
C THR A 89 -11.03 -9.25 3.73
N GLY A 90 -10.19 -8.30 3.31
CA GLY A 90 -8.95 -7.92 3.98
C GLY A 90 -7.72 -8.70 3.48
N ALA A 91 -7.86 -9.60 2.50
CA ALA A 91 -6.74 -10.39 2.00
C ALA A 91 -5.74 -9.46 1.29
N CYS A 92 -4.45 -9.60 1.58
CA CYS A 92 -3.39 -8.79 0.98
C CYS A 92 -2.03 -9.50 1.07
N GLN A 93 -1.03 -8.91 0.40
CA GLN A 93 0.37 -9.23 0.66
C GLN A 93 1.01 -8.08 1.44
N GLN A 94 1.56 -8.38 2.60
CA GLN A 94 2.42 -7.45 3.32
C GLN A 94 3.83 -7.52 2.75
N ILE A 95 4.43 -6.36 2.50
CA ILE A 95 5.84 -6.24 2.11
C ILE A 95 6.56 -5.41 3.17
N ASP A 96 7.47 -6.05 3.90
CA ASP A 96 8.23 -5.38 4.94
C ASP A 96 9.25 -4.40 4.35
N PHE A 97 9.64 -3.40 5.13
CA PHE A 97 10.75 -2.52 4.77
C PHE A 97 12.06 -3.05 5.33
N GLU A 98 13.03 -3.34 4.45
CA GLU A 98 14.38 -3.77 4.81
C GLU A 98 15.39 -2.67 4.48
N GLY A 99 15.93 -2.04 5.52
CA GLY A 99 16.71 -0.81 5.34
C GLY A 99 15.85 0.25 4.66
N ASP A 100 16.24 0.70 3.47
CA ASP A 100 15.47 1.66 2.68
C ASP A 100 14.85 1.00 1.42
N GLY A 101 14.69 -0.32 1.43
CA GLY A 101 14.16 -1.10 0.32
C GLY A 101 12.96 -1.96 0.72
N LEU A 102 12.41 -2.66 -0.27
CA LEU A 102 11.36 -3.66 -0.09
C LEU A 102 12.00 -4.98 0.31
N GLY A 103 11.47 -5.59 1.36
CA GLY A 103 11.97 -6.81 1.97
C GLY A 103 11.07 -8.01 1.71
N ALA A 104 10.99 -8.89 2.71
CA ALA A 104 10.16 -10.08 2.69
C ALA A 104 8.67 -9.79 2.40
N ILE A 105 8.04 -10.74 1.70
CA ILE A 105 6.62 -10.71 1.34
C ILE A 105 5.89 -11.80 2.12
N HIS A 106 4.76 -11.43 2.71
CA HIS A 106 3.93 -12.32 3.51
C HIS A 106 2.47 -12.19 3.08
N GLU A 107 1.78 -13.31 2.89
CA GLU A 107 0.32 -13.29 2.78
C GLU A 107 -0.29 -12.94 4.13
N ARG A 108 -1.31 -12.08 4.12
CA ARG A 108 -1.93 -11.58 5.34
C ARG A 108 -3.42 -11.31 5.15
N GLN A 109 -4.19 -11.54 6.21
CA GLN A 109 -5.55 -11.05 6.36
C GLN A 109 -5.55 -9.78 7.21
N PHE A 110 -5.71 -8.63 6.58
CA PHE A 110 -5.77 -7.33 7.24
C PHE A 110 -7.13 -7.14 7.92
N ALA A 111 -7.12 -6.91 9.23
CA ALA A 111 -8.34 -6.62 9.98
C ALA A 111 -8.54 -5.10 10.09
N ALA A 112 -9.29 -4.53 9.15
CA ALA A 112 -9.64 -3.12 9.19
C ALA A 112 -10.41 -2.78 10.49
N ALA A 113 -10.05 -1.67 11.14
CA ALA A 113 -10.65 -1.27 12.42
C ALA A 113 -12.17 -0.99 12.34
N HIS A 114 -12.69 -0.76 11.13
CA HIS A 114 -14.11 -0.61 10.85
C HIS A 114 -14.48 -1.41 9.60
N PRO A 115 -15.03 -2.63 9.73
CA PRO A 115 -15.79 -3.20 8.63
C PRO A 115 -17.05 -2.33 8.48
N HIS A 116 -17.10 -1.47 7.47
CA HIS A 116 -18.38 -0.90 7.04
C HIS A 116 -19.24 -2.06 6.55
N ARG A 117 -20.01 -2.67 7.48
CA ARG A 117 -21.17 -3.46 7.14
C ARG A 117 -22.18 -2.48 6.55
N VAL A 118 -22.34 -2.52 5.24
CA VAL A 118 -23.52 -2.00 4.55
C VAL A 118 -24.71 -2.87 4.93
#